data_AF-A0A3R9M9S6-F1
#
_entry.id   AF-A0A3R9M9S6-F1
#
_cell.length_a   1.000
_cell.length_b   1.000
_cell.length_c   1.000
_cell.angle_alpha   90.00
_cell.angle_beta   90.00
_cell.angle_gamma   90.00
#
_symmetry.space_group_name_H-M   'P 1'
#
loop_
_entity.id
_entity.type
_entity.pdbx_description
1 polymer ?
#
loop_
_entity_poly.entity_id
_entity_poly.type
_entity_poly.pdbx_seq_one_letter_code
_entity_poly.pdbx_strand_id
1 'polypeptide(L)'
;MSRKEINPEKLTSCKASMQEMTKRFNGEVSGLIQSSATEQMQDAEDALNKMSSNLVDTVDSLDVYLNQVASYFLQMDNDIATGIATETSMFTYSNPQKQREANMSPAQKKQYELSKQRKNEYQLP
;
A
#
# COMPACT_ATOMS: atom_id res chain seq x y z
N MET A 1 0.71 12.00 -1.73
CA MET A 1 0.85 11.25 -3.01
C MET A 1 -0.52 11.00 -3.63
N SER A 2 -0.59 10.95 -4.97
CA SER A 2 -1.83 10.66 -5.70
C SER A 2 -2.33 9.26 -5.39
N ARG A 3 -3.60 9.16 -4.97
CA ARG A 3 -4.32 7.90 -4.78
C ARG A 3 -4.29 7.13 -6.10
N LYS A 4 -3.80 5.89 -6.11
CA LYS A 4 -3.90 5.06 -7.31
C LYS A 4 -5.37 4.76 -7.59
N GLU A 5 -5.82 5.06 -8.80
CA GLU A 5 -7.19 4.79 -9.26
C GLU A 5 -7.37 3.33 -9.72
N ILE A 6 -6.77 2.37 -9.01
CA ILE A 6 -7.06 0.96 -9.26
C ILE A 6 -8.37 0.68 -8.54
N ASN A 7 -9.44 0.47 -9.30
CA ASN A 7 -10.73 0.08 -8.74
C ASN A 7 -10.83 -1.47 -8.72
N PRO A 8 -10.65 -2.11 -7.55
CA PRO A 8 -10.69 -3.57 -7.44
C PRO A 8 -12.06 -4.16 -7.80
N GLU A 9 -13.14 -3.40 -7.61
CA GLU A 9 -14.50 -3.82 -7.98
C GLU A 9 -14.63 -3.93 -9.50
N LYS A 10 -13.99 -3.03 -10.27
CA LYS A 10 -13.99 -3.09 -11.74
C LYS A 10 -13.24 -4.33 -12.25
N LEU A 11 -12.10 -4.68 -11.65
CA LEU A 11 -11.36 -5.89 -12.01
C LEU A 11 -12.15 -7.15 -11.68
N THR A 12 -12.74 -7.18 -10.48
CA THR A 12 -13.62 -8.29 -10.04
C THR A 12 -14.83 -8.44 -10.97
N SER A 13 -15.49 -7.35 -11.33
CA SER A 13 -16.62 -7.36 -12.26
C SER A 13 -16.22 -7.82 -13.67
N CYS A 14 -15.01 -7.46 -14.12
CA CYS A 14 -14.47 -7.90 -15.41
C CYS A 14 -14.26 -9.42 -15.41
N LYS A 15 -13.60 -9.95 -14.36
CA LYS A 15 -13.41 -11.38 -14.14
C LYS A 15 -14.74 -12.13 -14.14
N ALA A 16 -15.71 -11.66 -13.37
CA ALA A 16 -17.03 -12.30 -13.28
C ALA A 16 -17.75 -12.33 -14.63
N SER A 17 -17.68 -11.24 -15.40
CA SER A 17 -18.28 -11.17 -16.75
C SER A 17 -17.66 -12.18 -17.71
N MET A 18 -16.33 -12.36 -17.65
CA MET A 18 -15.61 -13.32 -18.48
C MET A 18 -15.90 -14.77 -18.06
N GLN A 19 -15.99 -15.05 -16.76
CA GLN A 19 -16.40 -16.38 -16.28
C GLN A 19 -17.82 -16.73 -16.74
N GLU A 20 -18.73 -15.76 -16.73
CA GLU A 20 -20.09 -15.96 -17.22
C GLU A 20 -20.14 -16.19 -18.73
N MET A 21 -19.28 -15.53 -19.48
CA MET A 21 -19.11 -15.78 -20.92
C MET A 21 -18.65 -17.21 -21.21
N THR A 22 -17.71 -17.75 -20.43
CA THR A 22 -17.28 -19.16 -20.54
C THR A 22 -18.43 -20.13 -20.31
N LYS A 23 -19.27 -19.88 -19.29
CA LYS A 23 -20.43 -20.74 -19.00
C LYS A 23 -21.47 -20.72 -20.11
N ARG A 24 -21.67 -19.57 -20.76
CA ARG A 24 -22.67 -19.40 -21.82
C ARG A 24 -22.34 -20.17 -23.08
N PHE A 25 -21.06 -20.35 -23.39
CA PHE A 25 -20.68 -21.13 -24.55
C PHE A 25 -20.75 -22.62 -24.27
N ASN A 26 -20.33 -23.04 -23.08
CA ASN A 26 -20.21 -24.45 -22.72
C ASN A 26 -21.51 -25.25 -22.87
N GLY A 27 -21.55 -26.10 -23.90
CA GLY A 27 -22.57 -27.13 -24.11
C GLY A 27 -23.72 -26.74 -25.04
N GLU A 28 -23.74 -25.53 -25.61
CA GLU A 28 -24.86 -25.11 -26.47
C GLU A 28 -24.93 -25.87 -27.80
N VAL A 29 -23.78 -26.28 -28.37
CA VAL A 29 -23.76 -26.98 -29.67
C VAL A 29 -23.94 -28.51 -29.51
N SER A 30 -23.66 -29.04 -28.33
CA SER A 30 -23.63 -30.50 -28.06
C SER A 30 -24.97 -31.23 -28.28
N GLY A 31 -26.10 -30.51 -28.26
CA GLY A 31 -27.45 -31.06 -28.48
C GLY A 31 -27.91 -31.07 -29.94
N LEU A 32 -27.09 -30.57 -30.89
CA LEU A 32 -27.47 -30.43 -32.29
C LEU A 32 -27.15 -31.67 -33.14
N ILE A 33 -27.80 -31.80 -34.30
CA ILE A 33 -27.60 -32.93 -35.23
C ILE A 33 -26.19 -32.87 -35.82
N GLN A 34 -25.41 -33.95 -35.65
CA GLN A 34 -24.06 -34.06 -36.21
C GLN A 34 -24.03 -33.84 -37.73
N SER A 35 -23.33 -32.78 -38.12
CA SER A 35 -23.06 -32.34 -39.48
C SER A 35 -21.76 -31.54 -39.50
N SER A 36 -21.24 -31.25 -40.70
CA SER A 36 -20.09 -30.35 -40.83
C SER A 36 -20.36 -28.94 -40.28
N ALA A 37 -21.61 -28.48 -40.32
CA ALA A 37 -22.00 -27.20 -39.74
C ALA A 37 -21.92 -27.23 -38.20
N THR A 38 -22.42 -28.29 -37.56
CA THR A 38 -22.35 -28.40 -36.08
C THR A 38 -20.93 -28.65 -35.59
N GLU A 39 -20.07 -29.32 -36.39
CA GLU A 39 -18.65 -29.48 -36.08
C GLU A 39 -17.91 -28.13 -36.07
N GLN A 40 -18.15 -27.28 -37.07
CA GLN A 40 -17.61 -25.92 -37.09
C GLN A 40 -18.13 -25.04 -35.94
N MET A 41 -19.39 -25.23 -35.53
CA MET A 41 -19.94 -24.53 -34.37
C MET A 41 -19.28 -24.99 -33.06
N GLN A 42 -18.98 -26.28 -32.93
CA GLN A 42 -18.27 -26.85 -31.77
C GLN A 42 -16.84 -26.28 -31.68
N ASP A 43 -16.12 -26.24 -32.80
CA ASP A 43 -14.77 -25.64 -32.87
C ASP A 43 -14.78 -24.15 -32.49
N ALA A 44 -15.81 -23.42 -32.93
CA ALA A 44 -15.98 -22.01 -32.56
C ALA A 44 -16.29 -21.84 -31.07
N GLU A 45 -17.15 -22.70 -30.50
CA GLU A 45 -17.45 -22.75 -29.07
C GLU A 45 -16.17 -22.97 -28.25
N ASP A 46 -15.34 -23.95 -28.64
CA ASP A 46 -14.08 -24.28 -27.98
C ASP A 46 -13.06 -23.12 -28.06
N ALA A 47 -12.95 -22.48 -29.22
CA ALA A 47 -12.08 -21.31 -29.40
C ALA A 47 -12.51 -20.14 -28.50
N LEU A 48 -13.82 -19.87 -28.41
CA LEU A 48 -14.38 -18.82 -27.57
C LEU A 48 -14.20 -19.13 -26.08
N ASN A 49 -14.40 -20.39 -25.66
CA ASN A 49 -14.13 -20.84 -24.30
C ASN A 49 -12.67 -20.62 -23.91
N LYS A 50 -11.73 -21.02 -24.79
CA LYS A 50 -10.29 -20.83 -24.57
C LYS A 50 -9.92 -19.34 -24.47
N MET A 51 -10.46 -18.50 -25.36
CA MET A 51 -10.24 -17.06 -25.32
C MET A 51 -10.76 -16.46 -24.01
N SER A 52 -11.97 -16.85 -23.60
CA SER A 52 -12.59 -16.38 -22.36
C SER A 52 -11.77 -16.76 -21.12
N SER A 53 -11.27 -18.00 -21.06
CA SER A 53 -10.41 -18.46 -19.97
C SER A 53 -9.10 -17.68 -19.90
N ASN A 54 -8.43 -17.48 -21.05
CA ASN A 54 -7.18 -16.72 -21.10
C ASN A 54 -7.38 -15.26 -20.62
N LEU A 55 -8.53 -14.66 -20.91
CA LEU A 55 -8.86 -13.32 -20.44
C LEU A 55 -9.07 -13.29 -18.91
N VAL A 56 -9.69 -14.31 -18.31
CA VAL A 56 -9.80 -14.46 -16.86
C VAL A 56 -8.40 -14.51 -16.22
N ASP A 57 -7.51 -15.35 -16.75
CA ASP A 57 -6.14 -15.50 -16.23
C ASP A 57 -5.33 -14.19 -16.36
N THR A 58 -5.55 -13.45 -17.45
CA THR A 58 -4.90 -12.15 -17.69
C THR A 58 -5.37 -11.10 -16.69
N VAL A 59 -6.68 -11.03 -16.42
CA VAL A 59 -7.25 -10.08 -15.45
C VAL A 59 -6.78 -10.40 -14.03
N ASP A 60 -6.69 -11.68 -13.66
CA ASP A 60 -6.16 -12.11 -12.36
C ASP A 60 -4.68 -11.73 -12.22
N SER A 61 -3.88 -11.96 -13.26
CA SER A 61 -2.46 -11.59 -13.25
C SER A 61 -2.26 -10.07 -13.13
N LEU A 62 -3.12 -9.29 -13.78
CA LEU A 62 -3.10 -7.83 -13.69
C LEU A 62 -3.46 -7.36 -12.27
N ASP A 63 -4.47 -7.95 -11.63
CA ASP A 63 -4.85 -7.63 -10.25
C ASP A 63 -3.70 -7.88 -9.27
N VAL A 64 -3.07 -9.05 -9.35
CA VAL A 64 -1.88 -9.39 -8.53
C VAL A 64 -0.76 -8.38 -8.73
N TYR A 65 -0.43 -8.07 -9.98
CA TYR A 65 0.64 -7.11 -10.31
C TYR A 65 0.36 -5.72 -9.74
N LEU A 66 -0.87 -5.22 -9.90
CA LEU A 66 -1.26 -3.90 -9.43
C LEU A 66 -1.24 -3.80 -7.90
N ASN A 67 -1.66 -4.86 -7.19
CA ASN A 67 -1.57 -4.94 -5.74
C ASN A 67 -0.11 -4.95 -5.25
N GLN A 68 0.78 -5.63 -5.97
CA GLN A 68 2.20 -5.67 -5.64
C GLN A 68 2.87 -4.31 -5.87
N VAL A 69 2.54 -3.62 -6.96
CA VAL A 69 3.00 -2.25 -7.21
C VAL A 69 2.52 -1.31 -6.09
N ALA A 70 1.26 -1.40 -5.66
CA ALA A 70 0.74 -0.60 -4.55
C ALA A 70 1.51 -0.86 -3.24
N SER A 71 1.83 -2.12 -2.97
CA SER A 71 2.61 -2.52 -1.78
C SER A 71 4.02 -1.94 -1.80
N TYR A 72 4.70 -1.94 -2.94
CA TYR A 72 6.03 -1.33 -3.07
C TYR A 72 6.02 0.18 -2.83
N PHE A 73 5.02 0.90 -3.36
CA PHE A 73 4.89 2.34 -3.10
C PHE A 73 4.62 2.63 -1.62
N LEU A 74 3.78 1.83 -0.96
CA LEU A 74 3.52 1.96 0.48
C LEU A 74 4.79 1.73 1.30
N GLN A 75 5.56 0.69 0.98
CA GLN A 75 6.82 0.40 1.66
C GLN A 75 7.82 1.55 1.49
N MET A 76 7.99 2.04 0.26
CA MET A 76 8.87 3.16 -0.02
C MET A 76 8.48 4.43 0.76
N ASP A 77 7.17 4.71 0.87
CA ASP A 77 6.69 5.86 1.65
C ASP A 77 7.00 5.70 3.15
N ASN A 78 6.79 4.51 3.70
CA ASN A 78 7.13 4.20 5.09
C ASN A 78 8.63 4.32 5.35
N ASP A 79 9.47 3.87 4.42
CA ASP A 79 10.92 3.97 4.52
C ASP A 79 11.36 5.44 4.50
N ILE A 80 10.78 6.27 3.62
CA ILE A 80 11.04 7.71 3.57
C ILE A 80 10.58 8.39 4.87
N ALA A 81 9.37 8.10 5.35
CA ALA A 81 8.83 8.66 6.59
C ALA A 81 9.70 8.29 7.80
N THR A 82 10.16 7.05 7.87
CA THR A 82 11.07 6.56 8.91
C THR A 82 12.44 7.23 8.82
N GLY A 83 12.98 7.37 7.60
CA GLY A 83 14.23 8.10 7.36
C GLY A 83 14.15 9.54 7.85
N ILE A 84 13.10 10.27 7.47
CA ILE A 84 12.86 11.65 7.92
C ILE A 84 12.74 11.71 9.45
N ALA A 85 11.95 10.84 10.06
CA ALA A 85 11.78 10.82 11.52
C ALA A 85 13.11 10.56 12.25
N THR A 86 13.90 9.62 11.75
CA THR A 86 15.19 9.24 12.32
C THR A 86 16.23 10.35 12.14
N GLU A 87 16.36 10.91 10.94
CA GLU A 87 17.27 12.03 10.68
C GLU A 87 16.86 13.29 11.46
N THR A 88 15.58 13.61 11.54
CA THR A 88 15.08 14.73 12.36
C THR A 88 15.35 14.48 13.85
N SER A 89 15.25 13.24 14.33
CA SER A 89 15.57 12.89 15.71
C SER A 89 17.07 13.08 16.03
N MET A 90 17.96 12.86 15.06
CA MET A 90 19.41 13.14 15.21
C MET A 90 19.72 14.64 15.29
N PHE A 91 18.84 15.48 14.74
CA PHE A 91 18.90 16.94 14.86
C PHE A 91 18.04 17.52 15.99
N THR A 92 17.42 16.67 16.84
CA THR A 92 16.79 17.20 18.05
C THR A 92 17.88 17.79 18.94
N TYR A 93 17.96 19.11 18.89
CA TYR A 93 18.84 19.93 19.73
C TYR A 93 18.45 19.66 21.18
N SER A 94 19.11 18.69 21.80
CA SER A 94 18.98 18.47 23.23
C SER A 94 19.44 19.75 23.88
N ASN A 95 18.51 20.53 24.44
CA ASN A 95 18.84 21.78 25.09
C ASN A 95 19.99 21.52 26.09
N PRO A 96 21.22 22.03 25.85
CA PRO A 96 22.40 21.65 26.64
C PRO A 96 22.23 21.99 28.13
N GLN A 97 21.39 22.99 28.44
CA GLN A 97 21.03 23.33 29.81
C GLN A 97 20.19 22.24 30.48
N LYS A 98 19.19 21.67 29.80
CA LYS A 98 18.35 20.60 30.37
C LYS A 98 19.17 19.33 30.65
N GLN A 99 20.09 18.97 29.76
CA GLN A 99 20.99 17.83 29.98
C GLN A 99 21.98 18.09 31.12
N ARG A 100 22.55 19.30 31.21
CA ARG A 100 23.40 19.68 32.35
C ARG A 100 22.63 19.64 33.66
N GLU A 101 21.40 20.18 33.69
CA GLU A 101 20.55 20.18 34.88
C GLU A 101 20.18 18.75 35.34
N ALA A 102 19.90 17.85 34.40
CA ALA A 102 19.60 16.44 34.69
C ALA A 102 20.80 15.69 35.30
N ASN A 103 22.00 15.95 34.80
CA ASN A 103 23.24 15.26 35.20
C ASN A 103 23.97 15.88 36.41
N MET A 104 23.42 16.94 37.02
CA MET A 104 24.00 17.54 38.22
C MET A 104 23.87 16.63 39.45
N SER A 105 24.93 16.54 40.25
CA SER A 105 24.86 15.95 41.59
C SER A 105 23.95 16.78 42.51
N PRO A 106 23.42 16.20 43.60
CA PRO A 106 22.55 16.94 44.53
C PRO A 106 23.16 18.25 45.06
N ALA A 107 24.47 18.27 45.30
CA ALA A 107 25.18 19.46 45.74
C ALA A 107 25.24 20.54 44.64
N GLN A 108 25.44 20.13 43.38
CA GLN A 108 25.47 21.03 42.22
C GLN A 108 24.09 21.63 41.93
N LYS A 109 23.02 20.83 42.04
CA LYS A 109 21.62 21.31 41.88
C LYS A 109 21.29 22.42 42.87
N LYS A 110 21.64 22.22 44.14
CA LYS A 110 21.41 23.21 45.20
C LYS A 110 22.12 24.54 44.92
N GLN A 111 23.40 24.48 44.50
CA GLN A 111 24.17 25.68 44.14
C GLN A 111 23.59 26.40 42.91
N TYR A 112 23.13 25.64 41.93
CA TYR A 112 22.52 26.18 40.72
C TYR A 112 21.20 26.91 41.01
N GLU A 113 20.33 26.34 41.85
CA GLU A 113 19.07 26.97 42.27
C GLU A 113 19.30 28.26 43.08
N LEU A 114 20.25 28.23 44.02
CA LEU A 114 20.68 29.42 44.78
C LEU A 114 21.19 30.53 43.84
N SER A 115 21.91 30.17 42.78
CA SER A 115 22.38 31.15 41.79
C SER A 115 21.23 31.75 40.95
N LYS A 116 20.21 30.96 40.60
CA LYS A 116 19.00 31.43 39.89
C LYS A 116 18.20 32.41 40.75
N GLN A 117 17.99 32.09 42.03
CA GLN A 117 17.29 32.96 42.98
C GLN A 117 17.98 34.31 43.12
N ARG A 118 19.30 34.30 43.39
CA ARG A 118 20.08 35.55 43.48
C ARG A 118 20.02 36.37 42.19
N LYS A 119 20.07 35.72 41.02
CA LYS A 119 20.02 36.44 39.74
C LYS A 119 18.67 37.14 39.48
N ASN A 120 17.58 36.58 40.00
CA ASN A 120 16.26 37.21 39.95
C ASN A 120 16.11 38.34 40.97
N GLU A 121 16.78 38.24 42.12
CA GLU A 121 16.82 39.32 43.12
C GLU A 121 17.58 40.56 42.65
N TYR A 122 18.55 40.41 41.73
CA TYR A 122 19.31 41.52 41.13
C TYR A 122 18.68 42.12 39.86
N GLN A 123 17.51 41.64 39.42
CA GLN A 123 16.75 42.31 38.36
C GLN A 123 15.90 43.42 39.00
N LEU A 124 16.46 44.63 39.05
CA LEU A 124 15.71 45.85 39.37
C LEU A 124 14.62 46.10 38.31
N PRO A 125 13.47 46.71 38.68
CA PRO A 125 12.35 46.96 37.77
C PRO A 125 12.69 47.86 36.58
#